data_AF-A0A847WA31-F1
#
_entry.id   AF-A0A847WA31-F1
#
_cell.length_a   1.000
_cell.length_b   1.000
_cell.length_c   1.000
_cell.angle_alpha   90.00
_cell.angle_beta   90.00
_cell.angle_gamma   90.00
#
_symmetry.space_group_name_H-M   'P 1'
#
loop_
_entity.id
_entity.type
_entity.pdbx_description
1 polymer ?
#
loop_
_entity_poly.entity_id
_entity_poly.type
_entity_poly.pdbx_seq_one_letter_code
_entity_poly.pdbx_strand_id
1 'polypeptide(L)'
;GRIGSLLTDLVLKPDKKPQQENCLYKRNGSCRLCIEKCPVGALTTEGFDRVKCFAQCRENARVHRGLGSSYASKPGQAAEESGSEVCGKCLISLPCTFKCP
;
A
#
# COMPACT_ATOMS: atom_id res chain seq x y z
N GLY A 1 0.76 -1.33 4.49
CA GLY A 1 0.99 -2.13 5.70
C GLY A 1 2.42 -1.95 6.16
N ARG A 2 2.72 -2.27 7.43
CA ARG A 2 4.10 -2.32 7.93
C ARG A 2 4.58 -3.77 7.82
N ILE A 3 5.72 -3.99 7.19
CA ILE A 3 6.35 -5.31 7.07
C ILE A 3 7.72 -5.18 7.70
N GLY A 4 8.07 -6.13 8.58
CA GLY A 4 9.37 -6.21 9.22
C GLY A 4 10.06 -7.52 8.88
N SER A 5 11.38 -7.54 9.01
CA SER A 5 12.19 -8.75 8.86
C SER A 5 13.25 -8.77 9.95
N LEU A 6 13.52 -9.96 10.49
CA LEU A 6 14.58 -10.19 11.49
C LEU A 6 15.61 -11.12 10.86
N LEU A 7 16.86 -10.67 10.81
CA LEU A 7 17.98 -11.53 10.44
C LEU A 7 18.48 -12.23 11.72
N THR A 8 18.57 -13.56 11.66
CA THR A 8 19.00 -14.40 12.79
C THR A 8 19.78 -15.59 12.27
N ASP A 9 20.70 -16.09 13.09
CA ASP A 9 21.44 -17.34 12.92
C ASP A 9 20.65 -18.57 13.43
N LEU A 10 19.49 -18.36 14.06
CA LEU A 10 18.61 -19.43 14.49
C LEU A 10 18.21 -20.31 13.29
N VAL A 11 18.48 -21.61 13.40
CA VAL A 11 18.12 -22.58 12.37
C VAL A 11 16.61 -22.83 12.41
N LEU A 12 15.90 -22.31 11.41
CA LEU A 12 14.45 -22.43 11.27
C LEU A 12 14.08 -23.20 10.00
N LYS A 13 13.02 -24.01 10.07
CA LYS A 13 12.42 -24.61 8.87
C LYS A 13 11.59 -23.54 8.14
N PRO A 14 11.83 -23.31 6.84
CA PRO A 14 11.02 -22.36 6.08
C PRO A 14 9.55 -22.79 5.97
N ASP A 15 8.64 -21.80 5.99
CA ASP A 15 7.23 -22.01 5.69
C ASP A 15 7.02 -22.41 4.22
N LYS A 16 5.88 -23.06 3.95
CA LYS A 16 5.49 -23.42 2.58
C LYS A 16 5.14 -22.16 1.81
N LYS A 17 5.70 -22.03 0.60
CA LYS A 17 5.30 -21.01 -0.36
C LYS A 17 3.88 -21.31 -0.87
N PRO A 18 3.00 -20.28 -0.99
CA PRO A 18 1.73 -20.44 -1.69
C PRO A 18 1.96 -20.96 -3.11
N GLN A 19 1.12 -21.91 -3.54
CA GLN A 19 1.21 -22.52 -4.88
C GLN A 19 0.50 -21.69 -5.96
N GLN A 20 -0.32 -20.72 -5.55
CA GLN A 20 -1.14 -19.92 -6.44
C GLN A 20 -1.15 -18.45 -5.98
N GLU A 21 -1.31 -17.56 -6.94
CA GLU A 21 -1.49 -16.13 -6.71
C GLU A 21 -2.88 -15.85 -6.11
N ASN A 22 -2.91 -15.07 -5.01
CA ASN A 22 -4.16 -14.58 -4.41
C ASN A 22 -4.82 -13.48 -5.25
N CYS A 23 -4.08 -12.85 -6.16
CA CYS A 23 -4.62 -11.82 -7.03
C CYS A 23 -5.43 -12.49 -8.15
N LEU A 24 -6.76 -12.31 -8.13
CA LEU A 24 -7.66 -12.83 -9.17
C LEU A 24 -7.28 -12.37 -10.59
N TYR A 25 -6.74 -11.15 -10.75
CA TYR A 25 -6.19 -10.70 -12.02
C TYR A 25 -5.07 -11.61 -12.53
N LYS A 26 -4.07 -11.89 -11.69
CA LYS A 26 -2.94 -12.74 -12.05
C LYS A 26 -3.35 -14.20 -12.22
N ARG A 27 -4.36 -14.64 -11.48
CA ARG A 27 -4.86 -16.02 -11.52
C ARG A 27 -5.67 -16.31 -12.78
N ASN A 28 -6.56 -15.41 -13.18
CA ASN A 28 -7.48 -15.65 -14.31
C ASN A 28 -8.01 -14.37 -15.00
N GLY A 29 -7.45 -13.19 -14.73
CA GLY A 29 -7.83 -11.93 -15.36
C GLY A 29 -9.12 -11.28 -14.86
N SER A 30 -9.85 -11.90 -13.91
CA SER A 30 -11.23 -11.51 -13.56
C SER A 30 -11.38 -10.26 -12.68
N CYS A 31 -10.31 -9.73 -12.09
CA CYS A 31 -10.39 -8.60 -11.17
C CYS A 31 -9.48 -7.46 -11.61
N ARG A 32 -9.96 -6.21 -11.57
CA ARG A 32 -9.15 -4.99 -11.72
C ARG A 32 -9.57 -3.89 -10.75
N LEU A 33 -10.29 -4.25 -9.69
CA LEU A 33 -10.92 -3.31 -8.77
C LEU A 33 -9.93 -2.33 -8.10
N CYS A 34 -8.69 -2.76 -7.80
CA CYS A 34 -7.67 -1.86 -7.23
C CYS A 34 -7.19 -0.80 -8.23
N ILE A 35 -7.15 -1.14 -9.53
CA ILE A 35 -6.83 -0.24 -10.64
C ILE A 35 -7.98 0.74 -10.83
N GLU A 36 -9.21 0.24 -10.90
CA GLU A 36 -10.43 1.05 -11.07
C GLU A 36 -10.66 2.04 -9.92
N LYS A 37 -10.33 1.65 -8.68
CA LYS A 37 -10.44 2.54 -7.50
C LYS A 37 -9.34 3.60 -7.41
N CYS A 38 -8.30 3.56 -8.25
CA CYS A 38 -7.23 4.53 -8.20
C CYS A 38 -7.72 5.89 -8.74
N PRO A 39 -7.85 6.94 -7.91
CA PRO A 39 -8.47 8.20 -8.33
C PRO A 39 -7.69 8.95 -9.41
N VAL A 40 -6.39 8.67 -9.52
CA VAL A 40 -5.49 9.31 -10.47
C VAL A 40 -4.98 8.33 -11.52
N GLY A 41 -5.45 7.07 -11.54
CA GLY A 41 -4.94 6.05 -12.47
C GLY A 41 -3.41 5.90 -12.41
N ALA A 42 -2.84 5.86 -11.22
CA ALA A 42 -1.41 5.63 -11.00
C ALA A 42 -1.04 4.14 -11.03
N LEU A 43 -2.01 3.25 -10.75
CA LEU A 43 -1.86 1.81 -10.84
C LEU A 43 -2.58 1.32 -12.10
N THR A 44 -1.88 0.62 -12.98
CA THR A 44 -2.42 0.05 -14.22
C THR A 44 -1.99 -1.42 -14.37
N THR A 45 -2.40 -2.06 -15.46
CA THR A 45 -1.97 -3.42 -15.80
C THR A 45 -0.50 -3.49 -16.23
N GLU A 46 0.07 -2.37 -16.67
CA GLU A 46 1.44 -2.23 -17.16
C GLU A 46 2.41 -1.86 -16.03
N GLY A 47 1.93 -1.22 -14.96
CA GLY A 47 2.79 -0.85 -13.84
C GLY A 47 2.17 0.04 -12.78
N PHE A 48 3.02 0.54 -11.89
CA PHE A 48 2.64 1.45 -10.81
C PHE A 48 3.50 2.71 -10.84
N ASP A 49 2.89 3.82 -11.27
CA ASP A 49 3.48 5.15 -11.24
C ASP A 49 3.44 5.72 -9.82
N ARG A 50 4.56 5.55 -9.12
CA ARG A 50 4.73 6.01 -7.74
C ARG A 50 4.78 7.54 -7.65
N VAL A 51 5.25 8.23 -8.68
CA VAL A 51 5.35 9.70 -8.68
C VAL A 51 3.95 10.29 -8.75
N LYS A 52 3.11 9.79 -9.67
CA LYS A 52 1.71 10.19 -9.80
C LYS A 52 0.90 9.83 -8.55
N CYS A 53 1.12 8.65 -7.97
CA CYS A 53 0.47 8.24 -6.73
C CYS A 53 0.83 9.17 -5.57
N PHE A 54 2.13 9.47 -5.39
CA PHE A 54 2.59 10.32 -4.31
C PHE A 54 2.15 11.78 -4.47
N ALA A 55 2.06 12.28 -5.71
CA ALA A 55 1.51 13.61 -5.97
C ALA A 55 0.07 13.75 -5.42
N GLN A 56 -0.78 12.74 -5.61
CA GLN A 56 -2.13 12.72 -5.03
C GLN A 56 -2.09 12.69 -3.50
N CYS A 57 -1.19 11.90 -2.90
CA CYS A 57 -1.04 11.86 -1.45
C CYS A 57 -0.67 13.22 -0.86
N ARG A 58 0.25 13.96 -1.50
CA ARG A 58 0.62 15.30 -1.06
C ARG A 58 -0.54 16.29 -1.16
N GLU A 59 -1.37 16.17 -2.19
CA GLU A 59 -2.56 17.01 -2.30
C GLU A 59 -3.56 16.73 -1.17
N ASN A 60 -3.82 15.46 -0.87
CA ASN A 60 -4.64 15.08 0.27
C ASN A 60 -4.05 15.60 1.60
N ALA A 61 -2.73 15.53 1.78
CA ALA A 61 -2.04 15.98 2.99
C ALA A 61 -2.22 17.49 3.24
N ARG A 62 -2.24 18.32 2.18
CA ARG A 62 -2.49 19.77 2.29
C ARG A 62 -3.88 20.09 2.83
N VAL A 63 -4.87 19.26 2.50
CA VAL A 63 -6.27 19.42 2.92
C VAL A 63 -6.50 18.82 4.31
N HIS A 64 -5.96 17.64 4.59
CA HIS A 64 -6.24 16.87 5.79
C HIS A 64 -5.12 16.97 6.84
N ARG A 65 -4.86 18.19 7.32
CA ARG A 65 -3.76 18.48 8.25
C ARG A 65 -3.94 17.86 9.64
N GLY A 66 -5.18 17.79 10.13
CA GLY A 66 -5.50 17.21 11.44
C GLY A 66 -5.45 15.69 11.54
N LEU A 67 -5.08 14.98 10.46
CA LEU A 67 -4.91 13.51 10.47
C LEU A 67 -3.47 13.07 10.80
N GLY A 68 -2.62 14.01 11.22
CA GLY A 68 -1.22 13.78 11.55
C GLY A 68 -0.34 13.46 10.34
N SER A 69 0.95 13.24 10.59
CA SER A 69 1.91 12.74 9.60
C SER A 69 2.40 11.35 9.98
N SER A 70 2.69 10.53 8.97
CA SER A 70 3.24 9.18 9.17
C SER A 70 4.74 9.18 9.46
N TYR A 71 5.43 10.30 9.20
CA TYR A 71 6.88 10.40 9.31
C TYR A 71 7.29 11.73 9.93
N ALA A 72 8.22 11.68 10.88
CA ALA A 72 8.94 12.86 11.31
C ALA A 72 10.03 13.20 10.30
N SER A 73 10.22 14.50 10.05
CA SER A 73 11.25 15.01 9.15
C SER A 73 12.67 14.61 9.61
N LYS A 74 12.84 14.30 10.91
CA LYS A 74 14.10 13.86 11.52
C LYS A 74 13.86 12.79 12.59
N PRO A 75 14.80 11.84 12.78
CA PRO A 75 14.76 10.90 13.90
C PRO A 75 14.71 11.63 15.25
N GLY A 76 13.87 11.15 16.17
CA GLY A 76 13.73 11.73 17.51
C GLY A 76 12.89 13.01 17.58
N GLN A 77 12.31 13.48 16.46
CA GLN A 77 11.37 14.59 16.46
C GLN A 77 9.93 14.10 16.38
N ALA A 78 9.00 14.90 16.90
CA ALA A 78 7.59 14.69 16.65
C ALA A 78 7.31 14.82 15.14
N ALA A 79 6.38 14.02 14.64
CA ALA A 79 5.89 14.20 13.28
C ALA A 79 5.21 15.57 13.20
N GLU A 80 5.72 16.43 12.32
CA GLU A 80 5.08 17.72 12.04
C GLU A 80 3.69 17.44 11.44
N GLU A 81 2.67 18.23 11.78
CA GLU A 81 1.32 18.08 11.22
C GLU A 81 1.28 18.53 9.75
N SER A 82 1.95 17.78 8.88
CA SER A 82 1.96 17.98 7.42
C SER A 82 0.76 17.33 6.73
N GLY A 83 -0.13 16.69 7.49
CA GLY A 83 -1.24 15.89 6.99
C GLY A 83 -0.81 14.51 6.49
N SER A 84 -1.82 13.68 6.20
CA SER A 84 -1.63 12.27 5.87
C SER A 84 -1.19 12.08 4.42
N GLU A 85 0.04 11.58 4.22
CA GLU A 85 0.61 11.25 2.90
C GLU A 85 0.19 9.85 2.39
N VAL A 86 -0.95 9.32 2.87
CA VAL A 86 -1.47 8.02 2.45
C VAL A 86 -2.88 8.13 1.88
N CYS A 87 -3.14 7.38 0.80
CA CYS A 87 -4.44 7.35 0.14
C CYS A 87 -5.23 6.06 0.42
N GLY A 88 -4.59 4.89 0.26
CA GLY A 88 -5.18 3.58 0.63
C GLY A 88 -6.40 3.11 -0.18
N LYS A 89 -6.96 3.92 -1.09
CA LYS A 89 -8.17 3.57 -1.87
C LYS A 89 -8.05 2.29 -2.68
N CYS A 90 -6.84 1.97 -3.15
CA CYS A 90 -6.54 0.73 -3.88
C CYS A 90 -6.32 -0.50 -2.97
N LEU A 91 -6.58 -0.40 -1.67
CA LEU A 91 -6.41 -1.48 -0.69
C LEU A 91 -7.68 -1.80 0.10
N ILE A 92 -8.68 -0.93 0.07
CA ILE A 92 -9.91 -1.07 0.87
C ILE A 92 -11.08 -1.59 0.03
N SER A 93 -11.91 -2.43 0.65
CA SER A 93 -13.12 -3.00 0.03
C SER A 93 -12.83 -3.72 -1.30
N LEU A 94 -11.77 -4.52 -1.33
CA LEU A 94 -11.43 -5.43 -2.43
C LEU A 94 -11.68 -6.88 -2.00
N PRO A 95 -11.87 -7.82 -2.96
CA PRO A 95 -11.97 -9.25 -2.65
C PRO A 95 -10.79 -9.79 -1.83
N CYS A 96 -9.59 -9.23 -2.05
CA CYS A 96 -8.36 -9.59 -1.34
C CYS A 96 -8.09 -8.77 -0.06
N THR A 97 -8.94 -7.80 0.31
CA THR A 97 -8.72 -6.98 1.52
C THR A 97 -8.91 -7.80 2.80
N PHE A 98 -9.90 -8.70 2.82
CA PHE A 98 -10.33 -9.39 4.04
C PHE A 98 -10.08 -10.90 4.03
N LYS A 99 -9.68 -11.46 2.89
CA LYS A 99 -9.42 -12.90 2.72
C LYS A 99 -8.47 -13.15 1.55
N CYS A 100 -7.97 -14.38 1.43
CA CYS A 100 -7.34 -14.86 0.20
C CYS A 100 -8.45 -15.41 -0.73
N PRO A 101 -8.76 -14.73 -1.85
CA PRO A 101 -9.84 -15.13 -2.76
C PRO A 101 -9.42 -16.17 -3.80
#